data_AF-A0A817CWG6-F1
#
_entry.id   AF-A0A817CWG6-F1
#
_cell.length_a   1.000
_cell.length_b   1.000
_cell.length_c   1.000
_cell.angle_alpha   90.00
_cell.angle_beta   90.00
_cell.angle_gamma   90.00
#
_symmetry.space_group_name_H-M   'P 1'
#
loop_
_entity.id
_entity.type
_entity.pdbx_description
1 polymer ?
#
loop_
_entity_poly.entity_id
_entity_poly.type
_entity_poly.pdbx_seq_one_letter_code
_entity_poly.pdbx_strand_id
1 'polypeptide(L)'
;MIHKLHFARQHIDYHVKHFGLKKSNVEFIQGEIDQLETTHLKQNSIDVVVSNSVINHRRNKKAIIEGVCKLLKPGGEFYFSDVYVNRSIPEEYQDLLSGEYIGGALRWEDLILYATEAGFTQPRLVTAKPITITNEDIEKAIGKAKFVSAIFRCFKLSFDDNDTTQFSIPYQLTYETPLVSCEEEFFFDHLTQFKLGELLVVDDPSIALALKVSRYKENFTFDPIEDTTTETTTVETIEEVITLHGSDGGRTEEVYRKTTTIATNVTSND
;
A
#
# COMPACT_ATOMS: atom_id res chain seq x y z
N MET A 1 -25.28 -4.26 11.27
CA MET A 1 -24.79 -3.51 10.08
C MET A 1 -25.68 -2.31 9.74
N ILE A 2 -27.02 -2.49 9.65
CA ILE A 2 -28.00 -1.41 9.34
C ILE A 2 -27.90 -0.19 10.27
N HIS A 3 -27.64 -0.39 11.57
CA HIS A 3 -27.54 0.73 12.52
C HIS A 3 -26.36 1.68 12.26
N LYS A 4 -25.19 1.17 11.84
CA LYS A 4 -24.01 2.02 11.56
C LYS A 4 -24.23 2.91 10.34
N LEU A 5 -24.81 2.33 9.29
CA LEU A 5 -25.13 3.06 8.06
C LEU A 5 -26.21 4.12 8.29
N HIS A 6 -27.24 3.78 9.06
CA HIS A 6 -28.28 4.72 9.45
C HIS A 6 -27.69 5.89 10.24
N PHE A 7 -26.85 5.61 11.24
CA PHE A 7 -26.16 6.63 12.03
C PHE A 7 -25.33 7.57 11.15
N ALA A 8 -24.53 7.03 10.21
CA ALA A 8 -23.73 7.85 9.31
C ALA A 8 -24.60 8.79 8.44
N ARG A 9 -25.69 8.26 7.87
CA ARG A 9 -26.63 9.03 7.05
C ARG A 9 -27.34 10.15 7.81
N GLN A 10 -27.67 9.93 9.09
CA GLN A 10 -28.30 10.95 9.93
C GLN A 10 -27.43 12.20 10.16
N HIS A 11 -26.10 12.08 9.99
CA HIS A 11 -25.17 13.17 10.25
C HIS A 11 -24.74 13.91 8.97
N ILE A 12 -25.31 13.60 7.80
CA ILE A 12 -24.95 14.28 6.54
C ILE A 12 -25.23 15.79 6.65
N ASP A 13 -26.44 16.18 7.03
CA ASP A 13 -26.84 17.60 7.08
C ASP A 13 -26.01 18.39 8.10
N TYR A 14 -25.65 17.75 9.21
CA TYR A 14 -24.73 18.33 10.18
C TYR A 14 -23.39 18.71 9.54
N HIS A 15 -22.77 17.79 8.79
CA HIS A 15 -21.46 18.04 8.16
C HIS A 15 -21.55 19.00 6.97
N VAL A 16 -22.64 18.97 6.20
CA VAL A 16 -22.89 19.97 5.15
C VAL A 16 -22.88 21.37 5.74
N LYS A 17 -23.59 21.57 6.86
CA LYS A 17 -23.61 22.86 7.58
C LYS A 17 -22.25 23.19 8.21
N HIS A 18 -21.63 22.23 8.90
CA HIS A 18 -20.37 22.44 9.62
C HIS A 18 -19.23 22.86 8.69
N PHE A 19 -19.14 22.27 7.49
CA PHE A 19 -18.12 22.58 6.50
C PHE A 19 -18.54 23.66 5.48
N GLY A 20 -19.72 24.27 5.63
CA GLY A 20 -20.19 25.34 4.74
C GLY A 20 -20.45 24.90 3.30
N LEU A 21 -20.79 23.64 3.07
CA LEU A 21 -21.04 23.08 1.74
C LEU A 21 -22.46 23.45 1.27
N LYS A 22 -22.63 23.68 -0.04
CA LYS A 22 -23.96 23.90 -0.65
C LYS A 22 -24.81 22.64 -0.71
N LYS A 23 -24.16 21.47 -0.80
CA LYS A 23 -24.77 20.13 -0.85
C LYS A 23 -23.77 19.10 -0.34
N SER A 24 -24.25 17.92 0.03
CA SER A 24 -23.37 16.80 0.39
C SER A 24 -22.40 16.45 -0.74
N ASN A 25 -21.15 16.19 -0.36
CA ASN A 25 -20.12 15.56 -1.19
C ASN A 25 -19.83 14.10 -0.75
N VAL A 26 -20.65 13.55 0.15
CA VAL A 26 -20.54 12.17 0.63
C VAL A 26 -21.78 11.36 0.27
N GLU A 27 -21.58 10.08 -0.04
CA GLU A 27 -22.61 9.09 -0.25
C GLU A 27 -22.28 7.85 0.59
N PHE A 28 -23.30 7.26 1.23
CA PHE A 28 -23.14 6.01 1.97
C PHE A 28 -23.88 4.87 1.29
N ILE A 29 -23.13 3.88 0.84
CA ILE A 29 -23.63 2.72 0.09
C ILE A 29 -23.68 1.50 1.03
N GLN A 30 -24.78 0.75 0.99
CA GLN A 30 -24.85 -0.54 1.65
C GLN A 30 -24.31 -1.61 0.70
N GLY A 31 -23.38 -2.43 1.16
CA GLY A 31 -22.83 -3.53 0.38
C GLY A 31 -21.78 -4.29 1.15
N GLU A 32 -21.31 -5.37 0.56
CA GLU A 32 -20.20 -6.18 1.06
C GLU A 32 -18.93 -5.82 0.27
N ILE A 33 -17.81 -5.60 0.97
CA ILE A 33 -16.57 -5.11 0.36
C ILE A 33 -15.88 -6.16 -0.53
N ASP A 34 -16.24 -7.43 -0.39
CA ASP A 34 -15.84 -8.55 -1.24
C ASP A 34 -16.80 -8.81 -2.41
N GLN A 35 -17.79 -7.92 -2.62
CA GLN A 35 -18.77 -7.95 -3.71
C GLN A 35 -18.99 -6.56 -4.31
N LEU A 36 -17.91 -5.79 -4.48
CA LEU A 36 -17.98 -4.38 -4.92
C LEU A 36 -18.68 -4.22 -6.29
N GLU A 37 -18.62 -5.24 -7.14
CA GLU A 37 -19.32 -5.31 -8.44
C GLU A 37 -20.84 -5.28 -8.33
N THR A 38 -21.41 -5.58 -7.16
CA THR A 38 -22.85 -5.51 -6.90
C THR A 38 -23.33 -4.10 -6.56
N THR A 39 -22.39 -3.19 -6.28
CA THR A 39 -22.70 -1.78 -5.99
C THR A 39 -22.93 -0.99 -7.28
N HIS A 40 -23.47 0.23 -7.16
CA HIS A 40 -23.62 1.13 -8.31
C HIS A 40 -22.33 1.90 -8.67
N LEU A 41 -21.21 1.59 -8.01
CA LEU A 41 -19.93 2.24 -8.28
C LEU A 41 -19.43 1.84 -9.67
N LYS A 42 -19.04 2.85 -10.46
CA LYS A 42 -18.56 2.63 -11.82
C LYS A 42 -17.10 2.21 -11.80
N GLN A 43 -16.71 1.36 -12.75
CA GLN A 43 -15.30 1.10 -13.00
C GLN A 43 -14.59 2.38 -13.44
N ASN A 44 -13.29 2.47 -13.16
CA ASN A 44 -12.45 3.63 -13.52
C ASN A 44 -13.05 4.98 -13.11
N SER A 45 -13.65 5.05 -11.91
CA SER A 45 -14.34 6.26 -11.45
C SER A 45 -13.78 6.85 -10.17
N ILE A 46 -12.98 6.08 -9.42
CA ILE A 46 -12.44 6.48 -8.12
C ILE A 46 -10.96 6.83 -8.24
N ASP A 47 -10.55 7.97 -7.66
CA ASP A 47 -9.14 8.39 -7.64
C ASP A 47 -8.35 7.71 -6.53
N VAL A 48 -8.97 7.56 -5.34
CA VAL A 48 -8.33 6.97 -4.16
C VAL A 48 -9.33 6.11 -3.41
N VAL A 49 -8.92 4.89 -3.05
CA VAL A 49 -9.64 4.04 -2.10
C VAL A 49 -8.82 3.96 -0.82
N VAL A 50 -9.47 4.14 0.32
CA VAL A 50 -8.86 3.97 1.64
C VAL A 50 -9.56 2.89 2.44
N SER A 51 -8.81 2.12 3.21
CA SER A 51 -9.34 1.06 4.06
C SER A 51 -8.49 0.91 5.33
N ASN A 52 -9.13 0.58 6.44
CA ASN A 52 -8.44 0.38 7.71
C ASN A 52 -9.02 -0.83 8.44
N SER A 53 -8.22 -1.89 8.58
CA SER A 53 -8.48 -3.08 9.39
C SER A 53 -9.83 -3.75 9.14
N VAL A 54 -10.26 -3.82 7.87
CA VAL A 54 -11.52 -4.48 7.48
C VAL A 54 -11.34 -5.63 6.48
N ILE A 55 -10.19 -5.73 5.80
CA ILE A 55 -9.97 -6.72 4.74
C ILE A 55 -9.83 -8.11 5.36
N ASN A 56 -9.10 -8.21 6.47
CA ASN A 56 -8.86 -9.48 7.16
C ASN A 56 -10.11 -10.15 7.74
N HIS A 57 -11.21 -9.41 7.91
CA HIS A 57 -12.49 -9.96 8.33
C HIS A 57 -13.23 -10.71 7.22
N ARG A 58 -12.73 -10.66 5.98
CA ARG A 58 -13.35 -11.31 4.83
C ARG A 58 -12.58 -12.55 4.42
N ARG A 59 -13.33 -13.54 3.93
CA ARG A 59 -12.78 -14.80 3.42
C ARG A 59 -12.09 -14.57 2.07
N ASN A 60 -12.77 -13.91 1.14
CA ASN A 60 -12.25 -13.68 -0.20
C ASN A 60 -11.55 -12.32 -0.31
N LYS A 61 -10.31 -12.25 0.22
CA LYS A 61 -9.48 -11.03 0.18
C LYS A 61 -9.07 -10.63 -1.24
N LYS A 62 -8.84 -11.63 -2.09
CA LYS A 62 -8.52 -11.42 -3.51
C LYS A 62 -9.64 -10.68 -4.24
N ALA A 63 -10.91 -11.06 -4.04
CA ALA A 63 -12.05 -10.34 -4.62
C ALA A 63 -12.12 -8.86 -4.20
N ILE A 64 -11.74 -8.54 -2.96
CA ILE A 64 -11.67 -7.14 -2.49
C ILE A 64 -10.61 -6.38 -3.30
N ILE A 65 -9.40 -6.92 -3.39
CA ILE A 65 -8.28 -6.27 -4.09
C ILE A 65 -8.61 -6.09 -5.59
N GLU A 66 -9.15 -7.11 -6.25
CA GLU A 66 -9.60 -7.04 -7.64
C GLU A 66 -10.74 -6.04 -7.84
N GLY A 67 -11.72 -6.04 -6.93
CA GLY A 67 -12.86 -5.12 -6.97
C GLY A 67 -12.40 -3.66 -6.83
N VAL A 68 -11.52 -3.38 -5.87
CA VAL A 68 -10.91 -2.05 -5.69
C VAL A 68 -10.14 -1.64 -6.93
N CYS A 69 -9.32 -2.53 -7.52
CA CYS A 69 -8.62 -2.23 -8.76
C CYS A 69 -9.58 -1.84 -9.89
N LYS A 70 -10.69 -2.58 -10.07
CA LYS A 70 -11.68 -2.27 -11.12
C LYS A 70 -12.32 -0.88 -10.94
N LEU A 71 -12.58 -0.46 -9.70
CA LEU A 71 -13.18 0.84 -9.39
C LEU A 71 -12.22 2.01 -9.60
N LEU A 72 -10.94 1.82 -9.31
CA LEU A 72 -9.92 2.86 -9.45
C LEU A 72 -9.74 3.25 -10.92
N LYS A 73 -9.56 4.56 -11.16
CA LYS A 73 -9.05 5.08 -12.45
C LYS A 73 -7.64 4.57 -12.70
N PRO A 74 -7.15 4.51 -13.97
CA PRO A 74 -5.73 4.39 -14.23
C PRO A 74 -4.94 5.44 -13.42
N GLY A 75 -3.89 5.00 -12.73
CA GLY A 75 -3.13 5.82 -11.79
C GLY A 75 -3.80 6.09 -10.43
N GLY A 76 -5.00 5.55 -10.20
CA GLY A 76 -5.68 5.63 -8.92
C GLY A 76 -4.96 4.83 -7.83
N GLU A 77 -5.07 5.28 -6.59
CA GLU A 77 -4.33 4.73 -5.45
C GLU A 77 -5.24 3.91 -4.53
N PHE A 78 -4.77 2.74 -4.12
CA PHE A 78 -5.30 2.05 -2.96
C PHE A 78 -4.34 2.23 -1.78
N TYR A 79 -4.77 2.96 -0.75
CA TYR A 79 -3.98 3.28 0.45
C TYR A 79 -4.67 2.69 1.68
N PHE A 80 -4.08 1.65 2.28
CA PHE A 80 -4.82 0.83 3.24
C PHE A 80 -3.94 0.27 4.35
N SER A 81 -4.54 0.11 5.52
CA SER A 81 -3.92 -0.53 6.68
C SER A 81 -4.60 -1.84 7.04
N ASP A 82 -3.81 -2.86 7.37
CA ASP A 82 -4.32 -4.10 7.96
C ASP A 82 -3.20 -4.83 8.73
N VAL A 83 -3.54 -5.97 9.32
CA VAL A 83 -2.58 -6.89 9.96
C VAL A 83 -2.04 -7.88 8.93
N TYR A 84 -0.73 -8.09 8.93
CA TYR A 84 -0.07 -9.05 8.03
C TYR A 84 0.82 -10.01 8.81
N VAL A 85 1.05 -11.17 8.22
CA VAL A 85 1.85 -12.25 8.80
C VAL A 85 2.95 -12.71 7.85
N ASN A 86 4.10 -13.12 8.39
CA ASN A 86 5.25 -13.54 7.58
C ASN A 86 5.12 -14.92 6.95
N ARG A 87 4.20 -15.75 7.45
CA ARG A 87 4.06 -17.14 7.04
C ARG A 87 2.66 -17.65 7.29
N SER A 88 2.32 -18.74 6.64
CA SER A 88 1.08 -19.45 6.89
C SER A 88 1.07 -19.98 8.32
N ILE A 89 -0.09 -19.88 8.96
CA ILE A 89 -0.33 -20.47 10.26
C ILE A 89 -1.20 -21.71 10.06
N PRO A 90 -0.90 -22.85 10.71
CA PRO A 90 -1.68 -24.07 10.56
C PRO A 90 -3.18 -23.84 10.83
N GLU A 91 -4.03 -24.50 10.04
CA GLU A 91 -5.48 -24.30 10.07
C GLU A 91 -6.08 -24.65 11.44
N GLU A 92 -5.49 -25.60 12.16
CA GLU A 92 -5.89 -26.00 13.51
C GLU A 92 -5.87 -24.86 14.55
N TYR A 93 -5.12 -23.77 14.31
CA TYR A 93 -5.06 -22.61 15.19
C TYR A 93 -5.97 -21.45 14.75
N GLN A 94 -6.68 -21.57 13.63
CA GLN A 94 -7.50 -20.46 13.09
C GLN A 94 -8.60 -20.00 14.05
N ASP A 95 -9.25 -20.93 14.75
CA ASP A 95 -10.29 -20.60 15.74
C ASP A 95 -9.69 -19.86 16.95
N LEU A 96 -8.51 -20.29 17.42
CA LEU A 96 -7.79 -19.65 18.52
C LEU A 96 -7.37 -18.21 18.15
N LEU A 97 -6.89 -18.01 16.92
CA LEU A 97 -6.41 -16.72 16.43
C LEU A 97 -7.54 -15.74 16.07
N SER A 98 -8.72 -16.26 15.76
CA SER A 98 -9.90 -15.44 15.46
C SER A 98 -10.33 -14.59 16.66
N GLY A 99 -10.08 -15.07 17.88
CA GLY A 99 -10.36 -14.32 19.12
C GLY A 99 -9.48 -13.08 19.34
N GLU A 100 -8.28 -13.06 18.75
CA GLU A 100 -7.30 -11.96 18.85
C GLU A 100 -7.29 -11.03 17.63
N TYR A 101 -8.29 -11.14 16.73
CA TYR A 101 -8.36 -10.37 15.49
C TYR A 101 -7.18 -10.56 14.51
N ILE A 102 -6.35 -11.60 14.71
CA ILE A 102 -5.19 -11.92 13.87
C ILE A 102 -5.39 -13.17 12.99
N GLY A 103 -6.42 -13.99 13.26
CA GLY A 103 -6.66 -15.22 12.48
C GLY A 103 -6.90 -14.97 11.00
N GLY A 104 -7.45 -13.80 10.66
CA GLY A 104 -7.65 -13.39 9.29
C GLY A 104 -6.43 -12.79 8.60
N ALA A 105 -5.27 -12.67 9.26
CA ALA A 105 -4.12 -11.94 8.74
C ALA A 105 -3.62 -12.50 7.41
N LEU A 106 -3.54 -11.64 6.40
CA LEU A 106 -3.01 -11.98 5.09
C LEU A 106 -1.48 -12.08 5.14
N ARG A 107 -0.88 -13.04 4.44
CA ARG A 107 0.57 -13.01 4.23
C ARG A 107 0.93 -11.86 3.31
N TRP A 108 2.01 -11.13 3.61
CA TRP A 108 2.43 -10.05 2.73
C TRP A 108 2.81 -10.52 1.32
N GLU A 109 3.31 -11.75 1.17
CA GLU A 109 3.56 -12.34 -0.15
C GLU A 109 2.27 -12.57 -0.94
N ASP A 110 1.22 -13.04 -0.26
CA ASP A 110 -0.10 -13.21 -0.87
C ASP A 110 -0.72 -11.85 -1.23
N LEU A 111 -0.48 -10.81 -0.43
CA LEU A 111 -0.87 -9.44 -0.78
C LEU A 111 -0.20 -8.98 -2.08
N ILE A 112 1.12 -9.17 -2.18
CA ILE A 112 1.89 -8.80 -3.38
C ILE A 112 1.34 -9.55 -4.61
N LEU A 113 1.10 -10.86 -4.47
CA LEU A 113 0.51 -11.68 -5.53
C LEU A 113 -0.87 -11.15 -5.95
N TYR A 114 -1.80 -10.99 -5.02
CA TYR A 114 -3.17 -10.56 -5.32
C TYR A 114 -3.21 -9.16 -5.93
N ALA A 115 -2.37 -8.24 -5.46
CA ALA A 115 -2.27 -6.90 -6.02
C ALA A 115 -1.73 -6.94 -7.46
N THR A 116 -0.67 -7.71 -7.70
CA THR A 116 -0.06 -7.85 -9.03
C THR A 116 -1.04 -8.47 -10.03
N GLU A 117 -1.71 -9.57 -9.66
CA GLU A 117 -2.73 -10.23 -10.50
C GLU A 117 -3.93 -9.32 -10.79
N ALA A 118 -4.30 -8.44 -9.86
CA ALA A 118 -5.38 -7.49 -10.06
C ALA A 118 -5.01 -6.33 -11.01
N GLY A 119 -3.73 -6.09 -11.28
CA GLY A 119 -3.25 -4.99 -12.12
C GLY A 119 -2.77 -3.75 -11.35
N PHE A 120 -2.38 -3.91 -10.08
CA PHE A 120 -1.66 -2.87 -9.34
C PHE A 120 -0.15 -2.94 -9.58
N THR A 121 0.53 -1.81 -9.34
CA THR A 121 1.95 -1.84 -8.98
C THR A 121 2.16 -2.73 -7.76
N GLN A 122 3.39 -3.22 -7.57
CA GLN A 122 3.75 -3.90 -6.34
C GLN A 122 3.38 -3.03 -5.12
N PRO A 123 2.70 -3.58 -4.09
CA PRO A 123 2.41 -2.86 -2.85
C PRO A 123 3.66 -2.30 -2.19
N ARG A 124 3.62 -1.03 -1.84
CA ARG A 124 4.69 -0.27 -1.19
C ARG A 124 4.38 -0.11 0.29
N LEU A 125 5.28 -0.58 1.16
CA LEU A 125 5.14 -0.43 2.60
C LEU A 125 5.38 1.03 3.00
N VAL A 126 4.37 1.69 3.55
CA VAL A 126 4.49 3.07 4.04
C VAL A 126 5.01 3.09 5.48
N THR A 127 4.42 2.27 6.34
CA THR A 127 4.86 2.11 7.73
C THR A 127 4.36 0.78 8.28
N ALA A 128 5.08 0.20 9.23
CA ALA A 128 4.68 -1.00 9.95
C ALA A 128 4.97 -0.86 11.44
N LYS A 129 4.13 -1.51 12.26
CA LYS A 129 4.35 -1.69 13.69
C LYS A 129 4.24 -3.17 14.05
N PRO A 130 5.24 -3.78 14.69
CA PRO A 130 5.12 -5.15 15.20
C PRO A 130 3.93 -5.30 16.15
N ILE A 131 3.28 -6.44 16.09
CA ILE A 131 2.24 -6.82 17.05
C ILE A 131 2.82 -7.88 17.98
N THR A 132 2.88 -7.55 19.26
CA THR A 132 3.29 -8.48 20.30
C THR A 132 2.09 -9.29 20.76
N ILE A 133 2.20 -10.62 20.66
CA ILE A 133 1.22 -11.55 21.20
C ILE A 133 1.66 -11.94 22.60
N THR A 134 0.84 -11.62 23.60
CA THR A 134 1.17 -11.86 25.02
C THR A 134 0.50 -13.12 25.58
N ASN A 135 -0.41 -13.73 24.82
CA ASN A 135 -1.07 -14.97 25.22
C ASN A 135 -0.16 -16.16 24.90
N GLU A 136 0.30 -16.88 25.93
CA GLU A 136 1.25 -17.98 25.79
C GLU A 136 0.75 -19.12 24.89
N ASP A 137 -0.55 -19.44 24.94
CA ASP A 137 -1.11 -20.52 24.12
C ASP A 137 -1.09 -20.12 22.63
N ILE A 138 -1.33 -18.85 22.36
CA ILE A 138 -1.27 -18.28 21.01
C ILE A 138 0.18 -18.14 20.56
N GLU A 139 1.09 -17.70 21.42
CA GLU A 139 2.52 -17.61 21.12
C GLU A 139 3.10 -18.99 20.73
N LYS A 140 2.73 -20.04 21.46
CA LYS A 140 3.09 -21.43 21.13
C LYS A 140 2.48 -21.85 19.78
N ALA A 141 1.22 -21.52 19.53
CA ALA A 141 0.50 -21.86 18.30
C ALA A 141 1.08 -21.18 17.06
N ILE A 142 1.43 -19.89 17.15
CA ILE A 142 1.96 -19.11 16.01
C ILE A 142 3.45 -19.42 15.74
N GLY A 143 4.15 -20.00 16.72
CA GLY A 143 5.54 -20.41 16.59
C GLY A 143 6.45 -19.25 16.17
N LYS A 144 7.02 -19.33 14.96
CA LYS A 144 7.90 -18.28 14.40
C LYS A 144 7.15 -17.23 13.57
N ALA A 145 5.82 -17.26 13.59
CA ALA A 145 5.04 -16.28 12.85
C ALA A 145 5.17 -14.91 13.52
N LYS A 146 5.46 -13.88 12.71
CA LYS A 146 5.55 -12.49 13.12
C LYS A 146 4.41 -11.72 12.49
N PHE A 147 3.74 -10.90 13.29
CA PHE A 147 2.63 -10.07 12.86
C PHE A 147 3.04 -8.60 12.86
N VAL A 148 2.52 -7.87 11.88
CA VAL A 148 2.69 -6.41 11.78
C VAL A 148 1.36 -5.76 11.45
N SER A 149 1.05 -4.65 12.09
CA SER A 149 0.07 -3.70 11.59
C SER A 149 0.77 -2.80 10.60
N ALA A 150 0.43 -2.87 9.32
CA ALA A 150 1.13 -2.16 8.27
C ALA A 150 0.18 -1.34 7.39
N ILE A 151 0.68 -0.21 6.91
CA ILE A 151 0.04 0.63 5.90
C ILE A 151 0.76 0.39 4.58
N PHE A 152 0.01 -0.01 3.56
CA PHE A 152 0.49 -0.16 2.21
C PHE A 152 -0.16 0.87 1.29
N ARG A 153 0.54 1.19 0.20
CA ARG A 153 -0.05 1.84 -0.97
C ARG A 153 0.27 1.08 -2.24
N CYS A 154 -0.65 1.06 -3.18
CA CYS A 154 -0.41 0.57 -4.54
C CYS A 154 -1.23 1.37 -5.55
N PHE A 155 -0.75 1.44 -6.80
CA PHE A 155 -1.34 2.26 -7.84
C PHE A 155 -1.85 1.37 -8.97
N LYS A 156 -3.05 1.65 -9.47
CA LYS A 156 -3.61 0.93 -10.61
C LYS A 156 -2.81 1.26 -11.86
N LEU A 157 -2.29 0.25 -12.53
CA LEU A 157 -1.61 0.41 -13.81
C LEU A 157 -2.63 0.69 -14.92
N SER A 158 -2.24 1.50 -15.92
CA SER A 158 -3.01 1.61 -17.15
C SER A 158 -2.89 0.31 -17.93
N PHE A 159 -4.01 -0.27 -18.35
CA PHE A 159 -4.01 -1.48 -19.19
C PHE A 159 -3.52 -1.21 -20.62
N ASP A 160 -3.38 0.06 -21.03
CA ASP A 160 -3.00 0.48 -22.38
C ASP A 160 -1.53 0.92 -22.52
N ASP A 161 -0.71 0.86 -21.46
CA ASP A 161 0.70 1.27 -21.55
C ASP A 161 1.56 0.16 -22.20
N ASN A 162 1.57 0.15 -23.53
CA ASN A 162 2.59 -0.55 -24.34
C ASN A 162 3.98 0.11 -24.23
N ASP A 163 4.14 1.16 -23.43
CA ASP A 163 5.39 1.92 -23.27
C ASP A 163 5.75 2.09 -21.78
N THR A 164 5.69 0.99 -21.03
CA THR A 164 6.40 0.91 -19.74
C THR A 164 7.91 0.82 -19.94
N THR A 165 8.39 0.66 -21.18
CA THR A 165 9.82 0.63 -21.53
C THR A 165 10.57 1.89 -21.13
N GLN A 166 9.93 3.06 -21.21
CA GLN A 166 10.50 4.31 -20.69
C GLN A 166 10.69 4.30 -19.16
N PHE A 167 10.01 3.41 -18.45
CA PHE A 167 10.12 3.18 -17.00
C PHE A 167 10.80 1.83 -16.73
N SER A 168 11.81 1.50 -17.52
CA SER A 168 12.73 0.40 -17.23
C SER A 168 14.12 0.89 -16.82
N ILE A 169 14.32 2.22 -16.82
CA ILE A 169 15.57 2.90 -16.49
C ILE A 169 15.40 3.74 -15.22
N PRO A 170 16.50 4.04 -14.50
CA PRO A 170 16.46 4.96 -13.37
C PRO A 170 15.98 6.36 -13.78
N TYR A 171 15.34 7.05 -12.83
CA TYR A 171 14.89 8.43 -12.99
C TYR A 171 15.51 9.32 -11.92
N GLN A 172 15.80 10.56 -12.28
CA GLN A 172 15.96 11.65 -11.34
C GLN A 172 14.63 12.38 -11.20
N LEU A 173 14.14 12.49 -9.97
CA LEU A 173 12.86 13.13 -9.64
C LEU A 173 13.09 14.32 -8.70
N THR A 174 12.34 15.39 -8.90
CA THR A 174 12.29 16.54 -7.98
C THR A 174 10.87 16.73 -7.49
N TYR A 175 10.68 16.86 -6.17
CA TYR A 175 9.41 17.31 -5.61
C TYR A 175 9.36 18.85 -5.64
N GLU A 176 8.57 19.44 -6.52
CA GLU A 176 8.62 20.89 -6.79
C GLU A 176 7.41 21.65 -6.27
N THR A 177 6.22 21.04 -6.37
CA THR A 177 4.98 21.66 -5.90
C THR A 177 4.50 20.94 -4.66
N PRO A 178 4.48 21.58 -3.48
CA PRO A 178 4.11 20.91 -2.25
C PRO A 178 2.64 20.51 -2.20
N LEU A 179 2.38 19.31 -1.68
CA LEU A 179 1.06 18.83 -1.28
C LEU A 179 0.62 19.52 0.01
N VAL A 180 -0.70 19.74 0.15
CA VAL A 180 -1.37 20.50 1.24
C VAL A 180 -1.08 19.98 2.67
N SER A 181 -0.39 18.85 2.84
CA SER A 181 0.02 18.33 4.16
C SER A 181 1.43 17.75 4.18
N CYS A 182 2.21 18.03 3.13
CA CYS A 182 3.59 17.56 2.96
C CYS A 182 4.42 18.72 2.41
N GLU A 183 4.40 19.86 3.10
CA GLU A 183 4.95 21.12 2.57
C GLU A 183 6.47 21.07 2.36
N GLU A 184 7.19 20.38 3.25
CA GLU A 184 8.64 20.27 3.20
C GLU A 184 9.10 18.90 2.68
N GLU A 185 8.40 17.84 3.08
CA GLU A 185 8.82 16.47 2.81
C GLU A 185 7.62 15.58 2.50
N PHE A 186 7.77 14.70 1.51
CA PHE A 186 6.79 13.70 1.13
C PHE A 186 7.36 12.29 1.24
N PHE A 187 6.79 11.50 2.15
CA PHE A 187 7.11 10.09 2.31
C PHE A 187 6.23 9.25 1.38
N PHE A 188 6.81 8.83 0.26
CA PHE A 188 6.13 7.94 -0.69
C PHE A 188 6.01 6.52 -0.12
N ASP A 189 7.07 6.00 0.47
CA ASP A 189 7.05 4.75 1.22
C ASP A 189 8.11 4.81 2.34
N HIS A 190 8.33 3.71 3.05
CA HIS A 190 9.30 3.66 4.15
C HIS A 190 10.76 3.83 3.71
N LEU A 191 11.07 3.68 2.41
CA LEU A 191 12.41 3.82 1.85
C LEU A 191 12.57 5.13 1.08
N THR A 192 11.48 5.68 0.58
CA THR A 192 11.48 6.77 -0.40
C THR A 192 10.87 8.03 0.20
N GLN A 193 11.75 8.99 0.49
CA GLN A 193 11.41 10.31 0.99
C GLN A 193 11.88 11.36 -0.01
N PHE A 194 10.97 12.25 -0.40
CA PHE A 194 11.27 13.40 -1.24
C PHE A 194 11.27 14.67 -0.39
N LYS A 195 12.31 15.50 -0.54
CA LYS A 195 12.37 16.83 0.05
C LYS A 195 12.10 17.88 -1.01
N LEU A 196 11.40 18.94 -0.64
CA LEU A 196 11.01 19.99 -1.57
C LEU A 196 12.25 20.62 -2.23
N GLY A 197 12.29 20.60 -3.57
CA GLY A 197 13.36 21.15 -4.39
C GLY A 197 14.64 20.32 -4.44
N GLU A 198 14.71 19.18 -3.74
CA GLU A 198 15.87 18.28 -3.78
C GLU A 198 15.71 17.20 -4.86
N LEU A 199 16.82 16.90 -5.52
CA LEU A 199 16.92 15.82 -6.51
C LEU A 199 17.04 14.47 -5.80
N LEU A 200 16.20 13.51 -6.18
CA LEU A 200 16.31 12.11 -5.77
C LEU A 200 16.41 11.22 -6.99
N VAL A 201 17.47 10.41 -7.07
CA VAL A 201 17.57 9.32 -8.04
C VAL A 201 16.80 8.11 -7.52
N VAL A 202 15.85 7.62 -8.30
CA VAL A 202 15.08 6.41 -8.03
C VAL A 202 15.49 5.32 -9.03
N ASP A 203 16.14 4.27 -8.50
CA ASP A 203 16.56 3.11 -9.27
C ASP A 203 15.41 2.13 -9.53
N ASP A 204 14.37 2.19 -8.69
CA ASP A 204 13.14 1.42 -8.89
C ASP A 204 12.18 2.22 -9.77
N PRO A 205 12.00 1.81 -11.04
CA PRO A 205 11.21 2.59 -11.96
C PRO A 205 9.71 2.53 -11.67
N SER A 206 9.24 1.59 -10.83
CA SER A 206 7.84 1.53 -10.43
C SER A 206 7.43 2.75 -9.59
N ILE A 207 8.37 3.41 -8.91
CA ILE A 207 8.14 4.65 -8.18
C ILE A 207 7.87 5.80 -9.16
N ALA A 208 8.75 5.97 -10.15
CA ALA A 208 8.59 6.99 -11.19
C ALA A 208 7.28 6.78 -11.97
N LEU A 209 6.98 5.54 -12.35
CA LEU A 209 5.73 5.17 -12.99
C LEU A 209 4.53 5.56 -12.12
N ALA A 210 4.49 5.11 -10.85
CA ALA A 210 3.40 5.40 -9.92
C ALA A 210 3.15 6.90 -9.74
N LEU A 211 4.21 7.70 -9.55
CA LEU A 211 4.10 9.15 -9.41
C LEU A 211 3.60 9.80 -10.70
N LYS A 212 4.11 9.37 -11.87
CA LYS A 212 3.77 9.97 -13.17
C LYS A 212 2.35 9.67 -13.64
N VAL A 213 1.80 8.49 -13.32
CA VAL A 213 0.43 8.13 -13.73
C VAL A 213 -0.64 8.59 -12.74
N SER A 214 -0.26 8.91 -11.51
CA SER A 214 -1.20 9.24 -10.44
C SER A 214 -1.45 10.74 -10.30
N ARG A 215 -2.29 11.10 -9.33
CA ARG A 215 -2.55 12.50 -8.94
C ARG A 215 -1.30 13.27 -8.49
N TYR A 216 -0.19 12.58 -8.23
CA TYR A 216 1.06 13.19 -7.81
C TYR A 216 1.86 13.78 -8.97
N LYS A 217 1.52 13.45 -10.22
CA LYS A 217 2.29 13.85 -11.40
C LYS A 217 2.69 15.32 -11.42
N GLU A 218 1.74 16.23 -11.15
CA GLU A 218 1.96 17.67 -11.21
C GLU A 218 2.82 18.21 -10.05
N ASN A 219 3.12 17.38 -9.06
CA ASN A 219 4.00 17.72 -7.94
C ASN A 219 5.47 17.41 -8.23
N PHE A 220 5.76 16.68 -9.31
CA PHE A 220 7.09 16.14 -9.59
C PHE A 220 7.58 16.48 -11.00
N THR A 221 8.90 16.66 -11.13
CA THR A 221 9.60 16.59 -12.42
C THR A 221 10.25 15.21 -12.59
N PHE A 222 10.40 14.78 -13.84
CA PHE A 222 10.79 13.42 -14.20
C PHE A 222 11.86 13.46 -15.29
N ASP A 223 13.12 13.20 -14.91
CA ASP A 223 14.26 13.19 -15.82
C ASP A 223 14.82 11.75 -15.95
N PRO A 224 14.67 11.07 -17.09
CA PRO A 224 15.22 9.73 -17.30
C PRO A 224 16.76 9.74 -17.35
N ILE A 225 17.40 8.70 -16.81
CA ILE A 225 18.85 8.52 -16.85
C ILE A 225 19.18 7.43 -17.87
N GLU A 226 19.56 7.83 -19.10
CA GLU A 226 19.77 6.93 -20.25
C GLU A 226 21.10 6.15 -20.23
N ASP A 227 22.03 6.48 -19.32
CA ASP A 227 23.41 6.01 -19.35
C ASP A 227 23.76 5.26 -18.05
N THR A 228 23.79 3.92 -18.07
CA THR A 228 24.22 3.14 -16.91
C THR A 228 25.15 1.98 -17.26
N THR A 229 26.44 2.19 -17.02
CA THR A 229 27.29 1.17 -16.38
C THR A 229 26.85 1.05 -14.92
N THR A 230 25.94 0.13 -14.59
CA THR A 230 25.49 -0.10 -13.20
C THR A 230 26.42 -1.08 -12.47
N GLU A 231 27.06 -0.60 -11.40
CA GLU A 231 27.56 -1.46 -10.33
C GLU A 231 26.38 -1.97 -9.49
N THR A 232 26.21 -3.27 -9.43
CA THR A 232 25.16 -3.93 -8.65
C THR A 232 25.50 -3.89 -7.16
N THR A 233 24.61 -3.32 -6.34
CA THR A 233 24.70 -3.43 -4.87
C THR A 233 23.62 -4.39 -4.37
N THR A 234 24.00 -5.33 -3.51
CA THR A 234 23.12 -6.29 -2.83
C THR A 234 22.28 -5.62 -1.74
N VAL A 235 21.09 -6.18 -1.50
CA VAL A 235 19.96 -5.52 -0.87
C VAL A 235 19.40 -6.34 0.31
N GLU A 236 18.96 -5.66 1.38
CA GLU A 236 18.25 -6.27 2.50
C GLU A 236 16.75 -6.52 2.22
N THR A 237 16.25 -7.68 2.64
CA THR A 237 14.89 -8.16 2.42
C THR A 237 13.89 -7.58 3.44
N ILE A 238 12.59 -7.62 3.11
CA ILE A 238 11.49 -7.26 4.05
C ILE A 238 11.61 -7.99 5.40
N GLU A 239 12.21 -9.19 5.42
CA GLU A 239 12.44 -9.96 6.64
C GLU A 239 13.45 -9.29 7.59
N GLU A 240 14.39 -8.50 7.09
CA GLU A 240 15.45 -7.84 7.87
C GLU A 240 14.94 -6.60 8.60
N VAL A 241 14.08 -5.79 7.97
CA VAL A 241 13.44 -4.60 8.60
C VAL A 241 12.56 -4.99 9.79
N ILE A 242 11.84 -6.11 9.69
CA ILE A 242 10.97 -6.64 10.76
C ILE A 242 11.80 -7.24 11.91
N THR A 243 13.07 -7.59 11.68
CA THR A 243 13.94 -8.18 12.69
C THR A 243 14.74 -7.11 13.46
N LEU A 244 15.12 -6.01 12.82
CA LEU A 244 15.90 -4.92 13.43
C LEU A 244 15.14 -4.10 14.50
N HIS A 245 13.81 -4.07 14.45
CA HIS A 245 12.99 -3.26 15.39
C HIS A 245 12.50 -4.05 16.62
N GLY A 246 13.00 -5.27 16.82
CA GLY A 246 12.62 -6.16 17.93
C GLY A 246 13.50 -6.06 19.19
N SER A 247 14.54 -5.24 19.20
CA SER A 247 15.47 -5.16 20.33
C SER A 247 16.16 -3.79 20.41
N ASP A 248 15.47 -2.78 20.90
CA ASP A 248 15.98 -1.95 22.02
C ASP A 248 15.08 -0.75 22.27
N GLY A 249 14.62 -0.65 23.52
CA GLY A 249 14.04 0.57 24.04
C GLY A 249 15.15 1.58 24.32
N GLY A 250 15.38 2.49 23.36
CA GLY A 250 15.96 3.80 23.64
C GLY A 250 17.19 4.20 22.83
N ARG A 251 17.05 5.32 22.10
CA ARG A 251 18.11 6.15 21.46
C ARG A 251 18.93 5.42 20.37
N THR A 252 19.27 5.95 19.21
CA THR A 252 19.20 7.28 18.60
C THR A 252 19.54 7.05 17.12
N GLU A 253 19.12 7.99 16.28
CA GLU A 253 19.50 8.18 14.87
C GLU A 253 20.96 7.78 14.54
N GLU A 254 21.19 6.74 13.72
CA GLU A 254 22.39 6.68 12.83
C GLU A 254 22.49 5.48 11.87
N VAL A 255 21.40 4.80 11.49
CA VAL A 255 21.51 3.67 10.53
C VAL A 255 20.39 3.73 9.48
N TYR A 256 20.39 4.77 8.64
CA TYR A 256 19.46 4.89 7.51
C TYR A 256 20.21 5.23 6.23
N ARG A 257 20.98 4.27 5.72
CA ARG A 257 21.48 4.26 4.35
C ARG A 257 21.61 2.82 3.88
N LYS A 258 20.69 2.34 3.05
CA LYS A 258 20.97 1.78 1.70
C LYS A 258 19.73 1.13 1.07
N THR A 259 19.56 1.44 -0.21
CA THR A 259 18.42 1.26 -1.12
C THR A 259 18.18 -0.19 -1.57
N THR A 260 16.95 -0.52 -1.97
CA THR A 260 16.53 -1.81 -2.55
C THR A 260 15.93 -1.63 -3.96
N THR A 261 16.48 -2.33 -4.96
CA THR A 261 15.83 -2.62 -6.27
C THR A 261 15.92 -4.13 -6.53
N ILE A 262 14.82 -4.79 -6.89
CA ILE A 262 14.80 -6.21 -7.26
C ILE A 262 14.99 -6.33 -8.78
N ALA A 263 16.06 -7.00 -9.21
CA ALA A 263 16.32 -7.31 -10.60
C ALA A 263 15.31 -8.34 -11.16
N THR A 264 14.61 -7.98 -12.23
CA THR A 264 13.89 -8.95 -13.07
C THR A 264 14.86 -9.57 -14.07
N ASN A 265 15.18 -10.85 -13.92
CA ASN A 265 15.93 -11.59 -14.92
C ASN A 265 15.10 -11.74 -16.20
N VAL A 266 15.53 -11.09 -17.28
CA VAL A 266 15.11 -11.41 -18.65
C VAL A 266 16.09 -12.47 -19.17
N THR A 267 15.65 -13.73 -19.24
CA THR A 267 16.37 -14.75 -20.01
C THR A 267 16.04 -14.56 -21.48
N SER A 268 16.98 -14.03 -22.26
CA SER A 268 17.00 -14.20 -23.71
C SER A 268 17.40 -15.64 -24.03
N ASN A 269 16.50 -16.39 -24.68
CA ASN A 269 16.89 -17.61 -25.39
C ASN A 269 17.17 -17.21 -26.85
N ASP A 270 18.40 -17.48 -27.29
CA ASP A 270 18.74 -17.72 -28.69
C ASP A 270 18.10 -19.02 -29.20
#